data_AF-A0A9E5K3U6-F1
#
_entry.id   AF-A0A9E5K3U6-F1
#
_cell.length_a   1.000
_cell.length_b   1.000
_cell.length_c   1.000
_cell.angle_alpha   90.00
_cell.angle_beta   90.00
_cell.angle_gamma   90.00
#
_symmetry.space_group_name_H-M   'P 1'
#
loop_
_entity.id
_entity.type
_entity.pdbx_description
1 polymer ?
#
loop_
_entity_poly.entity_id
_entity_poly.type
_entity_poly.pdbx_seq_one_letter_code
_entity_poly.pdbx_strand_id
1 'polypeptide(L)'
;TPGYDPVSMTGIVAGGANVLVFTTGRGSVFGCKPAPSIKVATNSPMYHHMIDDMDINAGVILEGTPVEEVGKQIFEEILEVASGKKTKSEINGVGEEEFAPWSIGPTL
;
A
#
# COMPACT_ATOMS: atom_id res chain seq x y z
N THR A 1 -7.03 5.08 -13.47
CA THR A 1 -7.46 3.69 -13.27
C THR A 1 -8.79 3.69 -12.51
N PRO A 2 -9.55 2.58 -12.45
CA PRO A 2 -10.80 2.50 -11.67
C PRO A 2 -10.59 2.69 -10.16
N GLY A 3 -11.66 2.89 -9.40
CA GLY A 3 -11.58 3.11 -7.94
C GLY A 3 -11.51 1.84 -7.08
N TYR A 4 -11.70 0.65 -7.66
CA TYR A 4 -11.60 -0.62 -6.92
C TYR A 4 -10.14 -1.04 -6.78
N ASP A 5 -9.65 -1.21 -5.54
CA ASP A 5 -8.21 -1.33 -5.23
C ASP A 5 -7.46 -2.33 -6.12
N PRO A 6 -7.87 -3.61 -6.25
CA PRO A 6 -7.15 -4.60 -7.07
C PRO A 6 -7.01 -4.16 -8.52
N VAL A 7 -8.07 -3.60 -9.09
CA VAL A 7 -8.08 -3.13 -10.50
C VAL A 7 -7.30 -1.84 -10.66
N SER A 8 -7.40 -0.93 -9.68
CA SER A 8 -6.67 0.33 -9.69
C SER A 8 -5.17 0.09 -9.68
N MET A 9 -4.71 -0.68 -8.69
CA MET A 9 -3.29 -0.94 -8.45
C MET A 9 -2.71 -1.81 -9.55
N THR A 10 -3.45 -2.78 -10.09
CA THR A 10 -3.05 -3.54 -11.28
C THR A 10 -2.79 -2.63 -12.47
N GLY A 11 -3.65 -1.63 -12.71
CA GLY A 11 -3.43 -0.65 -13.78
C GLY A 11 -2.17 0.20 -13.57
N ILE A 12 -1.87 0.58 -12.32
CA ILE A 12 -0.66 1.36 -11.97
C ILE A 12 0.60 0.52 -12.22
N VAL A 13 0.61 -0.75 -11.79
CA VAL A 13 1.73 -1.66 -12.05
C VAL A 13 1.89 -1.95 -13.54
N ALA A 14 0.79 -2.20 -14.26
CA ALA A 14 0.82 -2.38 -15.70
C ALA A 14 1.34 -1.14 -16.45
N GLY A 15 1.22 0.05 -15.85
CA GLY A 15 1.82 1.29 -16.33
C GLY A 15 3.32 1.44 -16.06
N GLY A 16 3.96 0.50 -15.36
CA GLY A 16 5.40 0.46 -15.11
C GLY A 16 5.83 0.88 -13.70
N ALA A 17 4.90 1.04 -12.76
CA ALA A 17 5.26 1.30 -11.36
C ALA A 17 5.90 0.06 -10.71
N ASN A 18 7.05 0.23 -10.08
CA ASN A 18 7.81 -0.85 -9.43
C ASN A 18 7.71 -0.84 -7.89
N VAL A 19 7.16 0.21 -7.29
CA VAL A 19 6.87 0.32 -5.85
C VAL A 19 5.53 1.05 -5.71
N LEU A 20 4.66 0.54 -4.84
CA LEU A 20 3.35 1.10 -4.58
C LEU A 20 3.29 1.66 -3.15
N VAL A 21 2.71 2.86 -3.01
CA VAL A 21 2.33 3.42 -1.71
C VAL A 21 0.80 3.44 -1.65
N PHE A 22 0.25 2.64 -0.75
CA PHE A 22 -1.19 2.40 -0.66
C PHE A 22 -1.70 2.91 0.70
N THR A 23 -2.48 3.99 0.69
CA THR A 23 -3.05 4.56 1.91
C THR A 23 -4.36 3.87 2.26
N THR A 24 -4.58 3.55 3.53
CA THR A 24 -5.86 3.00 3.98
C THR A 24 -6.26 3.55 5.35
N GLY A 25 -7.53 3.92 5.47
CA GLY A 25 -8.15 4.28 6.76
C GLY A 25 -9.11 3.24 7.30
N ARG A 26 -9.34 2.16 6.55
CA ARG A 26 -10.31 1.10 6.90
C ARG A 26 -9.67 -0.29 6.98
N GLY A 27 -8.35 -0.39 6.90
CA GLY A 27 -7.64 -1.66 7.06
C GLY A 27 -7.78 -2.58 5.84
N SER A 28 -7.67 -2.03 4.63
CA SER A 28 -7.55 -2.88 3.44
C SER A 28 -6.26 -3.68 3.53
N VAL A 29 -6.38 -5.01 3.41
CA VAL A 29 -5.26 -5.95 3.50
C VAL A 29 -4.50 -6.10 2.19
N PHE A 30 -4.68 -5.15 1.26
CA PHE A 30 -4.12 -5.19 -0.08
C PHE A 30 -2.62 -5.55 -0.12
N GLY A 31 -2.24 -6.40 -1.06
CA GLY A 31 -0.89 -6.69 -1.52
C GLY A 31 -0.85 -6.79 -3.04
N CYS A 32 0.36 -6.81 -3.60
CA CYS A 32 0.55 -6.94 -5.03
C CYS A 32 1.82 -7.73 -5.30
N LYS A 33 1.72 -8.98 -5.73
CA LYS A 33 2.93 -9.79 -6.03
C LYS A 33 3.82 -9.17 -7.11
N PRO A 34 3.27 -8.56 -8.19
CA PRO A 34 4.11 -7.94 -9.22
C PRO A 34 4.92 -6.71 -8.79
N ALA A 35 4.50 -5.99 -7.74
CA ALA A 35 5.24 -4.83 -7.23
C ALA A 35 5.00 -4.64 -5.72
N PRO A 36 6.07 -4.48 -4.90
CA PRO A 36 5.95 -4.31 -3.46
C PRO A 36 5.01 -3.15 -3.10
N SER A 37 4.19 -3.36 -2.07
CA SER A 37 3.12 -2.45 -1.67
C SER A 37 3.29 -2.01 -0.22
N ILE A 38 3.74 -0.77 -0.04
CA ILE A 38 3.88 -0.09 1.25
C ILE A 38 2.51 0.38 1.69
N LYS A 39 1.99 -0.20 2.77
CA LYS A 39 0.71 0.17 3.35
C LYS A 39 0.87 1.26 4.39
N VAL A 40 0.17 2.37 4.17
CA VAL A 40 0.20 3.56 5.03
C VAL A 40 -1.15 3.72 5.72
N ALA A 41 -1.16 3.49 7.03
CA ALA A 41 -2.34 3.68 7.86
C ALA A 41 -2.62 5.17 8.07
N THR A 42 -3.85 5.62 7.84
CA THR A 42 -4.21 7.04 8.03
C THR A 42 -4.57 7.41 9.47
N ASN A 43 -4.63 6.44 10.38
CA ASN A 43 -4.90 6.67 11.81
C ASN A 43 -4.18 5.63 12.69
N SER A 44 -3.64 6.09 13.83
CA SER A 44 -2.88 5.26 14.76
C SER A 44 -3.68 4.12 15.39
N PRO A 45 -4.97 4.28 15.76
CA PRO A 45 -5.76 3.17 16.28
C PRO A 45 -5.78 1.98 15.31
N MET A 46 -6.08 2.20 14.03
CA MET A 46 -6.07 1.13 13.03
C MET A 46 -4.66 0.57 12.84
N TYR A 47 -3.63 1.43 12.75
CA TYR A 47 -2.24 0.97 12.66
C TYR A 47 -1.88 -0.01 13.78
N HIS A 48 -2.25 0.29 15.03
CA HIS A 48 -1.95 -0.58 16.16
C HIS A 48 -2.75 -1.89 16.14
N HIS A 49 -4.01 -1.87 15.69
CA HIS A 49 -4.82 -3.08 15.56
C HIS A 49 -4.35 -3.98 14.41
N MET A 50 -3.75 -3.40 13.37
CA MET A 50 -3.29 -4.10 12.16
C MET A 50 -1.79 -3.94 11.96
N ILE A 51 -1.02 -3.92 13.06
CA ILE A 51 0.41 -3.66 13.01
C ILE A 51 1.16 -4.72 12.19
N ASP A 52 0.64 -5.94 12.10
CA ASP A 52 1.25 -7.00 11.29
C ASP A 52 1.02 -6.82 9.78
N ASP A 53 0.16 -5.88 9.39
CA ASP A 53 -0.18 -5.59 8.00
C ASP A 53 0.27 -4.19 7.54
N MET A 54 0.30 -3.19 8.43
CA MET A 54 0.60 -1.79 8.09
C MET A 54 2.09 -1.46 8.19
N ASP A 55 2.71 -0.99 7.11
CA ASP A 55 4.14 -0.62 7.10
C ASP A 55 4.40 0.71 7.84
N ILE A 56 3.58 1.74 7.59
CA ILE A 56 3.75 3.09 8.15
C ILE A 56 2.48 3.58 8.87
N ASN A 57 2.65 4.25 10.00
CA ASN A 57 1.60 4.99 10.70
C ASN A 57 1.62 6.48 10.33
N ALA A 58 0.75 6.94 9.43
CA ALA A 58 0.56 8.37 9.19
C ALA A 58 -0.41 9.03 10.18
N GLY A 59 -1.04 8.26 11.07
CA GLY A 59 -1.93 8.76 12.12
C GLY A 59 -1.25 9.67 13.14
N VAL A 60 0.08 9.54 13.30
CA VAL A 60 0.89 10.40 14.17
C VAL A 60 0.85 11.88 13.78
N ILE A 61 0.43 12.20 12.54
CA ILE A 61 0.17 13.57 12.09
C ILE A 61 -0.97 14.19 12.92
N LEU A 62 -2.02 13.42 13.21
CA LEU A 62 -3.13 13.86 14.05
C LEU A 62 -2.73 14.01 15.53
N GLU A 63 -1.60 13.45 15.93
CA GLU A 63 -1.02 13.52 17.27
C GLU A 63 0.03 14.64 17.41
N GLY A 64 0.29 15.39 16.34
CA GLY A 64 1.18 16.56 16.35
C GLY A 64 2.52 16.38 15.62
N THR A 65 2.76 15.22 15.00
CA THR A 65 3.96 15.03 14.15
C THR A 65 3.83 15.86 12.86
N PRO A 66 4.85 16.62 12.44
CA PRO A 66 4.81 17.36 11.18
C PRO A 66 4.58 16.45 9.96
N VAL A 67 3.82 16.95 8.98
CA VAL A 67 3.57 16.20 7.73
C VAL A 67 4.86 15.92 6.98
N GLU A 68 5.82 16.85 7.03
CA GLU A 68 7.13 16.74 6.41
C GLU A 68 7.95 15.57 6.98
N GLU A 69 7.81 15.29 8.27
CA GLU A 69 8.51 14.20 8.94
C GLU A 69 7.97 12.83 8.49
N VAL A 70 6.65 12.69 8.44
CA VAL A 70 6.00 11.47 7.91
C VAL A 70 6.25 11.33 6.41
N GLY A 71 6.26 12.43 5.66
CA GLY A 71 6.62 12.43 4.25
C GLY A 71 8.05 11.93 4.01
N LYS A 72 9.00 12.37 4.85
CA LYS A 72 10.37 11.87 4.83
C LYS A 72 10.45 10.38 5.17
N GLN A 73 9.70 9.92 6.17
CA GLN A 73 9.62 8.50 6.52
C GLN A 73 9.10 7.65 5.34
N ILE A 74 8.05 8.10 4.65
CA ILE A 74 7.52 7.40 3.46
C ILE A 74 8.56 7.37 2.35
N PHE A 75 9.28 8.48 2.11
CA PHE A 75 10.32 8.52 1.10
C PHE A 75 11.48 7.56 1.40
N GLU A 76 11.95 7.51 2.65
CA GLU A 76 12.98 6.57 3.09
C GLU A 76 12.51 5.12 2.94
N GLU A 77 11.28 4.81 3.32
CA GLU A 77 10.69 3.48 3.14
C GLU A 77 10.62 3.06 1.66
N ILE A 78 10.23 3.97 0.75
CA ILE A 78 10.24 3.72 -0.69
C ILE A 78 11.65 3.32 -1.16
N LEU A 79 12.69 4.02 -0.70
CA LEU A 79 14.07 3.70 -1.07
C LEU A 79 14.52 2.34 -0.53
N GLU A 80 14.21 2.03 0.73
CA GLU A 80 14.55 0.74 1.33
C GLU A 80 13.84 -0.42 0.61
N VAL A 81 12.56 -0.26 0.30
CA VAL A 81 11.76 -1.27 -0.41
C VAL A 81 12.24 -1.45 -1.85
N ALA A 82 12.50 -0.34 -2.56
CA ALA A 82 13.13 -0.40 -3.88
C ALA A 82 14.50 -1.08 -3.85
N SER A 83 15.19 -1.05 -2.70
CA SER A 83 16.49 -1.70 -2.47
C SER A 83 16.38 -3.16 -1.98
N GLY A 84 15.16 -3.70 -1.85
CA GLY A 84 14.92 -5.11 -1.52
C GLY A 84 14.42 -5.38 -0.10
N LYS A 85 14.14 -4.36 0.71
CA LYS A 85 13.36 -4.54 1.94
C LYS A 85 11.96 -5.03 1.56
N LYS A 86 11.51 -6.12 2.21
CA LYS A 86 10.17 -6.65 1.99
C LYS A 86 9.12 -5.86 2.77
N THR A 87 8.00 -5.56 2.16
CA THR A 87 6.82 -5.01 2.85
C THR A 87 6.11 -6.08 3.66
N LYS A 88 5.26 -5.70 4.61
CA LYS A 88 4.49 -6.66 5.41
C LYS A 88 3.59 -7.56 4.56
N SER A 89 2.98 -7.01 3.50
CA SER A 89 2.20 -7.80 2.54
C SER A 89 3.03 -8.89 1.86
N GLU A 90 4.27 -8.60 1.47
CA GLU A 90 5.19 -9.60 0.90
C GLU A 90 5.61 -10.66 1.92
N ILE A 91 5.89 -10.25 3.16
CA ILE A 91 6.26 -11.17 4.26
C ILE A 91 5.12 -12.14 4.56
N ASN A 92 3.88 -11.65 4.56
CA ASN A 92 2.68 -12.43 4.83
C ASN A 92 2.20 -13.24 3.60
N GLY A 93 2.85 -13.09 2.44
CA GLY A 93 2.50 -13.81 1.21
C GLY A 93 1.20 -13.32 0.54
N VAL A 94 0.77 -12.10 0.83
CA VAL A 94 -0.44 -11.47 0.28
C VAL A 94 -0.15 -10.86 -1.10
N GLY A 95 -1.13 -10.84 -2.01
CA GLY A 95 -1.00 -10.21 -3.34
C GLY A 95 -1.18 -11.11 -4.56
N GLU A 96 -1.47 -12.40 -4.38
CA GLU A 96 -1.75 -13.31 -5.51
C GLU A 96 -3.14 -13.11 -6.10
N GLU A 97 -4.14 -13.00 -5.24
CA GLU A 97 -5.55 -12.85 -5.61
C GLU A 97 -5.93 -11.40 -6.00
N GLU A 98 -4.96 -10.47 -5.93
CA GLU A 98 -5.22 -9.02 -6.01
C GLU A 98 -4.72 -8.41 -7.33
N PHE A 99 -4.08 -9.20 -8.19
CA PHE A 99 -3.77 -8.78 -9.55
C PHE A 99 -4.98 -8.99 -10.48
N ALA A 100 -5.73 -7.92 -10.69
CA ALA A 100 -7.00 -7.92 -11.42
C ALA A 100 -7.00 -6.90 -12.57
N PRO A 101 -6.75 -7.32 -13.83
CA PRO A 101 -6.89 -6.43 -14.99
C PRO A 101 -8.32 -5.88 -15.11
N TRP A 102 -8.46 -4.64 -15.58
CA TRP A 102 -9.78 -4.05 -15.81
C TRP A 102 -10.48 -4.69 -17.01
N SER A 103 -11.58 -5.42 -16.77
CA SER A 103 -12.51 -5.82 -17.82
C SER A 103 -13.41 -4.65 -18.23
N ILE A 104 -13.26 -4.18 -19.48
CA ILE A 104 -14.10 -3.14 -20.06
C ILE A 104 -15.27 -3.83 -20.80
N GLY A 105 -16.49 -3.48 -20.45
CA GLY A 105 -17.71 -4.04 -21.05
C GLY A 105 -18.47 -5.00 -20.12
N PRO A 106 -19.58 -5.59 -20.60
CA PRO A 106 -20.37 -6.53 -19.81
C PRO A 106 -19.61 -7.85 -19.57
N THR A 107 -19.67 -8.35 -18.35
CA THR A 107 -19.30 -9.74 -18.02
C THR A 107 -20.53 -10.61 -18.27
N LEU A 108 -20.40 -11.62 -19.14
CA LEU A 108 -21.46 -12.60 -19.43
C LEU A 108 -21.50 -13.72 -18.39
#